data_AF-A0A0G1JVA1-F1
#
_entry.id   AF-A0A0G1JVA1-F1
#
_cell.length_a   1.000
_cell.length_b   1.000
_cell.length_c   1.000
_cell.angle_alpha   90.00
_cell.angle_beta   90.00
_cell.angle_gamma   90.00
#
_symmetry.space_group_name_H-M   'P 1'
#
loop_
_entity.id
_entity.type
_entity.pdbx_description
1 polymer ?
#
loop_
_entity_poly.entity_id
_entity_poly.type
_entity_poly.pdbx_seq_one_letter_code
_entity_poly.pdbx_strand_id
1 'polypeptide(L)'
;MILYFERSAQSAVKFRFGHGRYVDLWLLVHVISGILIGIVGLIFNLPLWQILTLSLFLGFFYEIWESLTQIVENVKNSLIDIIGMGMGTFLSYLFFDFHFTFTQLALIFLGFAAINLLLTYIGWRSYLKRRVHVNKASAVHLRQLDGKVNRPKLFRDNVFFFGTATAILPMPFLFHLDPKTAVAWFVLVFFASAYLIYKKSNS
;
A
#
# COMPACT_ATOMS: atom_id res chain seq x y z
N MET A 1 12.83 -12.69 3.20
CA MET A 1 11.45 -12.94 2.75
C MET A 1 11.36 -12.52 1.29
N ILE A 2 10.72 -13.31 0.42
CA ILE A 2 10.52 -12.95 -0.99
C ILE A 2 9.01 -12.85 -1.22
N LEU A 3 8.55 -11.68 -1.62
CA LEU A 3 7.15 -11.40 -1.95
C LEU A 3 6.88 -11.73 -3.42
N TYR A 4 5.65 -12.16 -3.71
CA TYR A 4 5.21 -12.40 -5.08
C TYR A 4 4.29 -11.24 -5.51
N PHE A 5 4.48 -10.79 -6.75
CA PHE A 5 3.70 -9.70 -7.35
C PHE A 5 3.25 -10.10 -8.75
N GLU A 6 2.01 -9.73 -9.09
CA GLU A 6 1.41 -10.05 -10.39
C GLU A 6 2.04 -9.23 -11.51
N ARG A 7 1.80 -9.67 -12.76
CA ARG A 7 2.15 -8.86 -13.93
C ARG A 7 1.37 -7.55 -13.90
N SER A 8 1.98 -6.48 -14.40
CA SER A 8 1.30 -5.19 -14.50
C SER A 8 -0.01 -5.33 -15.26
N ALA A 9 -1.09 -4.78 -14.70
CA ALA A 9 -2.36 -4.67 -15.39
C ALA A 9 -2.20 -3.90 -16.71
N GLN A 10 -2.99 -4.28 -17.71
CA GLN A 10 -3.03 -3.61 -19.02
C GLN A 10 -3.64 -2.21 -18.89
N SER A 11 -4.71 -2.07 -18.08
CA SER A 11 -5.35 -0.78 -17.81
C SER A 11 -4.66 -0.03 -16.67
N ALA A 12 -4.49 1.28 -16.84
CA ALA A 12 -3.98 2.17 -15.81
C ALA A 12 -4.92 2.26 -14.60
N VAL A 13 -6.22 2.41 -14.89
CA VAL A 13 -7.30 2.59 -13.92
C VAL A 13 -8.35 1.49 -14.09
N LYS A 14 -8.90 0.99 -12.99
CA LYS A 14 -9.96 -0.01 -13.00
C LYS A 14 -11.01 0.29 -11.93
N PHE A 15 -12.13 0.88 -12.33
CA PHE A 15 -13.25 1.20 -11.43
C PHE A 15 -14.10 -0.02 -11.03
N ARG A 16 -13.45 -1.16 -10.75
CA ARG A 16 -14.08 -2.41 -10.31
C ARG A 16 -13.09 -3.15 -9.41
N PHE A 17 -13.60 -3.96 -8.47
CA PHE A 17 -12.75 -4.78 -7.61
C PHE A 17 -11.92 -5.77 -8.44
N GLY A 18 -10.61 -5.53 -8.50
CA GLY A 18 -9.60 -6.22 -9.29
C GLY A 18 -8.46 -5.27 -9.60
N HIS A 19 -7.33 -5.79 -10.07
CA HIS A 19 -6.07 -5.04 -10.02
C HIS A 19 -5.96 -4.04 -11.19
N GLY A 20 -5.86 -2.74 -10.88
CA GLY A 20 -5.43 -1.70 -11.81
C GLY A 20 -3.90 -1.66 -11.91
N ARG A 21 -3.33 -0.78 -12.76
CA ARG A 21 -1.88 -0.52 -12.69
C ARG A 21 -1.55 0.47 -11.59
N TYR A 22 -2.45 1.43 -11.37
CA TYR A 22 -2.25 2.55 -10.47
C TYR A 22 -3.46 2.82 -9.58
N VAL A 23 -4.68 2.72 -10.13
CA VAL A 23 -5.90 3.07 -9.40
C VAL A 23 -6.94 1.99 -9.62
N ASP A 24 -7.51 1.51 -8.52
CA ASP A 24 -8.68 0.65 -8.49
C ASP A 24 -9.51 0.91 -7.23
N LEU A 25 -10.54 0.10 -7.01
CA LEU A 25 -11.40 0.24 -5.82
C LEU A 25 -10.70 -0.18 -4.52
N TRP A 26 -9.60 -0.94 -4.57
CA TRP A 26 -8.83 -1.24 -3.36
C TRP A 26 -8.13 0.00 -2.85
N LEU A 27 -7.56 0.83 -3.73
CA LEU A 27 -6.99 2.12 -3.34
C LEU A 27 -7.95 2.97 -2.48
N LEU A 28 -9.25 2.96 -2.80
CA LEU A 28 -10.26 3.66 -2.00
C LEU A 28 -10.37 3.09 -0.58
N VAL A 29 -10.29 1.76 -0.42
CA VAL A 29 -10.24 1.09 0.89
C VAL A 29 -9.00 1.52 1.67
N HIS A 30 -7.83 1.61 1.03
CA HIS A 30 -6.61 2.08 1.69
C HIS A 30 -6.69 3.54 2.11
N VAL A 31 -7.22 4.42 1.24
CA VAL A 31 -7.44 5.84 1.57
C VAL A 31 -8.39 5.99 2.75
N ILE A 32 -9.53 5.28 2.75
CA ILE A 32 -10.48 5.34 3.88
C ILE A 32 -9.84 4.78 5.16
N SER A 33 -9.06 3.71 5.06
CA SER A 33 -8.29 3.17 6.20
C SER A 33 -7.30 4.20 6.75
N GLY A 34 -6.64 4.95 5.87
CA GLY A 34 -5.80 6.09 6.23
C GLY A 34 -6.56 7.19 6.96
N ILE A 35 -7.77 7.54 6.50
CA ILE A 35 -8.64 8.51 7.17
C ILE A 35 -8.98 8.04 8.59
N LEU A 36 -9.34 6.76 8.75
CA LEU A 36 -9.64 6.18 10.07
C LEU A 36 -8.45 6.26 11.02
N ILE A 37 -7.24 5.90 10.55
CA ILE A 37 -6.01 6.01 11.33
C ILE A 37 -5.76 7.47 11.73
N GLY A 38 -5.98 8.42 10.82
CA GLY A 38 -5.79 9.82 11.09
C GLY A 38 -6.81 10.40 12.09
N ILE A 39 -8.08 9.98 12.05
CA ILE A 39 -9.08 10.33 13.07
C ILE A 39 -8.67 9.79 14.44
N VAL A 40 -8.10 8.59 14.53
CA VAL A 40 -7.52 8.07 15.78
C VAL A 40 -6.41 9.01 16.28
N GLY A 41 -5.51 9.46 15.39
CA GLY A 41 -4.50 10.46 15.73
C GLY A 41 -5.08 11.75 16.30
N LEU A 42 -6.15 12.27 15.69
CA LEU A 42 -6.86 13.47 16.15
C LEU A 42 -7.50 13.28 17.53
N ILE A 43 -8.16 12.14 17.78
CA ILE A 43 -8.76 11.80 19.07
C ILE A 43 -7.71 11.78 20.19
N PHE A 44 -6.52 11.26 19.91
CA PHE A 44 -5.41 11.19 20.88
C PHE A 44 -4.49 12.41 20.85
N ASN A 45 -4.82 13.45 20.09
CA ASN A 45 -4.02 14.65 19.93
C ASN A 45 -2.55 14.38 19.51
N LEU A 46 -2.36 13.41 18.63
CA LEU A 46 -1.04 13.10 18.09
C LEU A 46 -0.67 14.08 16.96
N PRO A 47 0.59 14.51 16.85
CA PRO A 47 1.03 15.34 15.74
C PRO A 47 0.99 14.55 14.42
N LEU A 48 0.67 15.26 13.32
CA LEU A 48 0.51 14.68 11.98
C LEU A 48 1.68 13.78 11.57
N TRP A 49 2.93 14.19 11.83
CA TRP A 49 4.09 13.40 11.41
C TRP A 49 4.16 12.03 12.10
N GLN A 50 3.69 11.90 13.35
CA GLN A 50 3.69 10.62 14.08
C GLN A 50 2.69 9.66 13.46
N ILE A 51 1.44 10.11 13.31
CA ILE A 51 0.37 9.27 12.80
C ILE A 51 0.54 8.97 11.31
N LEU A 52 1.10 9.91 10.54
CA LEU A 52 1.41 9.68 9.13
C LEU A 52 2.53 8.66 8.97
N THR A 53 3.56 8.70 9.82
CA THR A 53 4.59 7.65 9.86
C THR A 53 3.95 6.30 10.19
N LEU A 54 3.16 6.22 11.27
CA LEU A 54 2.48 4.98 11.67
C LEU A 54 1.57 4.43 10.56
N SER A 55 0.79 5.30 9.92
CA SER A 55 -0.12 4.95 8.81
C SER A 55 0.63 4.32 7.63
N LEU A 56 1.74 4.93 7.20
CA LEU A 56 2.57 4.38 6.13
C LEU A 56 3.15 3.00 6.51
N PHE A 57 3.64 2.83 7.74
CA PHE A 57 4.14 1.54 8.22
C PHE A 57 3.04 0.47 8.27
N LEU A 58 1.84 0.82 8.74
CA LEU A 58 0.68 -0.08 8.76
C LEU A 58 0.27 -0.47 7.34
N GLY A 59 0.23 0.48 6.40
CA GLY A 59 -0.02 0.21 4.99
C GLY A 59 0.99 -0.75 4.40
N PHE A 60 2.28 -0.56 4.69
CA PHE A 60 3.34 -1.46 4.23
C PHE A 60 3.21 -2.88 4.80
N PHE A 61 2.91 -3.02 6.09
CA PHE A 61 2.68 -4.35 6.67
C PHE A 61 1.42 -5.01 6.10
N TYR A 62 0.39 -4.22 5.80
CA TYR A 62 -0.82 -4.71 5.17
C TYR A 62 -0.54 -5.25 3.75
N GLU A 63 0.22 -4.53 2.93
CA GLU A 63 0.64 -5.01 1.60
C GLU A 63 1.49 -6.30 1.66
N ILE A 64 2.38 -6.40 2.67
CA ILE A 64 3.12 -7.65 2.92
C ILE A 64 2.14 -8.78 3.20
N TRP A 65 1.16 -8.54 4.07
CA TRP A 65 0.15 -9.53 4.42
C TRP A 65 -0.71 -9.94 3.21
N GLU A 66 -1.10 -9.00 2.35
CA GLU A 66 -1.83 -9.28 1.10
C GLU A 66 -0.99 -10.16 0.15
N SER A 67 0.29 -9.82 -0.03
CA SER A 67 1.20 -10.64 -0.83
C SER A 67 1.36 -12.06 -0.27
N LEU A 68 1.46 -12.21 1.05
CA LEU A 68 1.56 -13.52 1.73
C LEU A 68 0.27 -14.34 1.63
N THR A 69 -0.89 -13.70 1.70
CA THR A 69 -2.21 -14.33 1.55
C THR A 69 -2.63 -14.50 0.08
N GLN A 70 -1.75 -14.12 -0.84
CA GLN A 70 -1.96 -14.21 -2.28
C GLN A 70 -3.20 -13.42 -2.77
N ILE A 71 -3.43 -12.26 -2.17
CA ILE A 71 -4.21 -11.16 -2.75
C ILE A 71 -3.18 -10.34 -3.53
N VAL A 72 -2.77 -10.86 -4.69
CA VAL A 72 -1.53 -10.39 -5.32
C VAL A 72 -1.83 -9.27 -6.30
N GLU A 73 -1.42 -8.07 -5.93
CA GLU A 73 -1.44 -6.87 -6.76
C GLU A 73 -0.13 -6.70 -7.56
N ASN A 74 -0.08 -5.71 -8.45
CA ASN A 74 1.19 -5.28 -9.04
C ASN A 74 2.01 -4.47 -8.02
N VAL A 75 3.35 -4.59 -8.01
CA VAL A 75 4.22 -3.78 -7.12
C VAL A 75 3.87 -2.29 -7.11
N LYS A 76 3.60 -1.69 -8.28
CA LYS A 76 3.28 -0.27 -8.36
C LYS A 76 1.95 0.07 -7.69
N ASN A 77 0.97 -0.82 -7.83
CA ASN A 77 -0.32 -0.67 -7.19
C ASN A 77 -0.17 -0.80 -5.66
N SER A 78 0.51 -1.84 -5.16
CA SER A 78 0.83 -1.96 -3.72
C SER A 78 1.55 -0.74 -3.14
N LEU A 79 2.51 -0.16 -3.88
CA LEU A 79 3.17 1.08 -3.44
C LEU A 79 2.20 2.27 -3.41
N ILE A 80 1.28 2.36 -4.37
CA ILE A 80 0.26 3.39 -4.40
C ILE A 80 -0.76 3.20 -3.28
N ASP A 81 -1.08 1.97 -2.89
CA ASP A 81 -1.99 1.68 -1.78
C ASP A 81 -1.39 2.12 -0.43
N ILE A 82 -0.08 1.90 -0.22
CA ILE A 82 0.65 2.47 0.92
C ILE A 82 0.56 4.00 0.92
N ILE A 83 0.84 4.64 -0.24
CA ILE A 83 0.74 6.10 -0.37
C ILE A 83 -0.69 6.58 -0.16
N GLY A 84 -1.69 5.82 -0.63
CA GLY A 84 -3.12 6.09 -0.47
C GLY A 84 -3.52 6.11 1.00
N MET A 85 -3.00 5.16 1.79
CA MET A 85 -3.19 5.15 3.24
C MET A 85 -2.59 6.40 3.89
N GLY A 86 -1.37 6.78 3.53
CA GLY A 86 -0.76 8.04 3.99
C GLY A 86 -1.57 9.27 3.59
N MET A 87 -2.06 9.33 2.35
CA MET A 87 -2.88 10.42 1.84
C MET A 87 -4.20 10.53 2.61
N GLY A 88 -4.87 9.41 2.91
CA GLY A 88 -6.06 9.40 3.75
C GLY A 88 -5.80 9.98 5.15
N THR A 89 -4.68 9.60 5.77
CA THR A 89 -4.28 10.15 7.07
C THR A 89 -4.03 11.65 7.00
N PHE A 90 -3.32 12.13 5.98
CA PHE A 90 -3.12 13.56 5.75
C PHE A 90 -4.45 14.32 5.57
N LEU A 91 -5.37 13.78 4.76
CA LEU A 91 -6.68 14.37 4.52
C LEU A 91 -7.50 14.51 5.81
N SER A 92 -7.41 13.55 6.73
CA SER A 92 -8.13 13.67 8.01
C SER A 92 -7.68 14.88 8.83
N TYR A 93 -6.38 15.20 8.86
CA TYR A 93 -5.85 16.37 9.57
C TYR A 93 -6.20 17.68 8.86
N LEU A 94 -6.36 17.63 7.54
CA LEU A 94 -6.76 18.80 6.75
C LEU A 94 -8.25 19.15 6.93
N PHE A 95 -9.12 18.15 7.07
CA PHE A 95 -10.58 18.34 7.07
C PHE A 95 -11.27 18.16 8.42
N PHE A 96 -10.67 17.41 9.35
CA PHE A 96 -11.26 17.06 10.64
C PHE A 96 -10.38 17.50 11.81
N ASP A 97 -9.74 18.66 11.68
CA ASP A 97 -8.79 19.17 12.67
C ASP A 97 -9.36 19.25 14.12
N PHE A 98 -8.55 19.79 15.03
CA PHE A 98 -8.86 19.84 16.46
C PHE A 98 -10.10 20.66 16.86
N HIS A 99 -10.86 21.25 15.93
CA HIS A 99 -12.11 21.94 16.23
C HIS A 99 -13.31 20.99 16.38
N PHE A 100 -13.20 19.74 15.94
CA PHE A 100 -14.25 18.75 16.13
C PHE A 100 -14.26 18.21 17.56
N THR A 101 -15.45 18.14 18.17
CA THR A 101 -15.62 17.48 19.47
C THR A 101 -15.35 15.97 19.35
N PHE A 102 -14.98 15.34 20.47
CA PHE A 102 -14.81 13.89 20.53
C PHE A 102 -16.01 13.11 19.96
N THR A 103 -17.24 13.52 20.30
CA THR A 103 -18.47 12.89 19.80
C THR A 103 -18.58 12.98 18.28
N GLN A 104 -18.25 14.13 17.70
CA GLN A 104 -18.29 14.29 16.24
C GLN A 104 -17.22 13.43 15.55
N LEU A 105 -15.98 13.42 16.06
CA LEU A 105 -14.91 12.55 15.55
C LEU A 105 -15.29 11.07 15.64
N ALA A 106 -15.87 10.64 16.76
CA ALA A 106 -16.33 9.26 16.95
C ALA A 106 -17.44 8.88 15.95
N LEU A 107 -18.41 9.77 15.69
CA LEU A 107 -19.46 9.52 14.70
C LEU A 107 -18.91 9.45 13.27
N ILE A 108 -17.98 10.35 12.92
CA ILE A 108 -17.30 10.33 11.61
C ILE A 108 -16.49 9.03 11.47
N PHE A 109 -15.74 8.64 12.51
CA PHE A 109 -15.00 7.38 12.54
C PHE A 109 -15.92 6.18 12.29
N LEU A 110 -17.04 6.08 13.02
CA LEU A 110 -18.00 5.00 12.85
C LEU A 110 -18.59 4.97 11.42
N GLY A 111 -18.90 6.14 10.85
CA GLY A 111 -19.38 6.26 9.47
C GLY A 111 -18.38 5.74 8.43
N PHE A 112 -17.12 6.22 8.50
CA PHE A 112 -16.07 5.73 7.61
C PHE A 112 -15.74 4.26 7.85
N ALA A 113 -15.77 3.78 9.10
CA ALA A 113 -15.51 2.38 9.43
C ALA A 113 -16.58 1.46 8.82
N ALA A 114 -17.85 1.85 8.88
CA ALA A 114 -18.95 1.12 8.25
C ALA A 114 -18.79 1.06 6.72
N ILE A 115 -18.44 2.19 6.08
CA ILE A 115 -18.18 2.24 4.63
C ILE A 115 -16.97 1.36 4.27
N ASN A 116 -15.88 1.45 5.03
CA ASN A 116 -14.67 0.68 4.79
C ASN A 116 -14.91 -0.82 4.90
N LEU A 117 -15.66 -1.23 5.93
CA LEU A 117 -16.03 -2.63 6.14
C LEU A 117 -16.93 -3.13 5.00
N LEU A 118 -17.89 -2.32 4.54
CA LEU A 118 -18.75 -2.66 3.41
C LEU A 118 -17.93 -2.84 2.12
N LEU A 119 -17.04 -1.90 1.81
CA LEU A 119 -16.18 -1.98 0.62
C LEU A 119 -15.24 -3.19 0.69
N THR A 120 -14.61 -3.42 1.85
CA THR A 120 -13.75 -4.59 2.10
C THR A 120 -14.53 -5.88 1.90
N TYR A 121 -15.76 -5.96 2.41
CA TYR A 121 -16.63 -7.13 2.24
C TYR A 121 -16.98 -7.39 0.76
N ILE A 122 -17.33 -6.34 0.00
CA ILE A 122 -17.62 -6.46 -1.44
C ILE A 122 -16.37 -6.87 -2.22
N GLY A 123 -15.21 -6.29 -1.88
CA GLY A 123 -13.91 -6.61 -2.46
C GLY A 123 -13.51 -8.06 -2.19
N TRP A 124 -13.64 -8.51 -0.94
CA TRP A 124 -13.39 -9.88 -0.53
C TRP A 124 -14.29 -10.88 -1.27
N ARG A 125 -15.60 -10.64 -1.35
CA ARG A 125 -16.50 -11.49 -2.14
C ARG A 125 -16.12 -11.53 -3.62
N SER A 126 -15.70 -10.40 -4.18
CA SER A 126 -15.25 -10.33 -5.57
C SER A 126 -13.95 -11.11 -5.80
N TYR A 127 -13.01 -11.03 -4.85
CA TYR A 127 -11.78 -11.83 -4.83
C TYR A 127 -12.07 -13.34 -4.78
N LEU A 128 -12.92 -13.79 -3.84
CA LEU A 128 -13.29 -15.20 -3.70
C LEU A 128 -13.92 -15.76 -4.97
N LYS A 129 -14.80 -14.99 -5.63
CA LYS A 129 -15.39 -15.38 -6.93
C LYS A 129 -14.31 -15.63 -7.99
N ARG A 130 -13.31 -14.75 -8.09
CA ARG A 130 -12.18 -14.93 -9.02
C ARG A 130 -11.33 -16.14 -8.66
N ARG A 131 -11.00 -16.33 -7.38
CA ARG A 131 -10.25 -17.47 -6.87
C ARG A 131 -10.87 -18.81 -7.25
N VAL A 132 -12.18 -18.95 -7.11
CA VAL A 132 -12.91 -20.18 -7.47
C VAL A 132 -12.80 -20.48 -8.98
N HIS A 133 -12.81 -19.46 -9.83
CA HIS A 133 -12.65 -19.63 -11.29
C HIS A 133 -11.19 -19.96 -11.65
N VAL A 134 -10.23 -19.34 -10.97
CA VAL A 134 -8.80 -19.52 -11.19
C VAL A 134 -8.33 -20.90 -10.71
N ASN A 135 -8.88 -21.46 -9.62
CA ASN A 135 -8.54 -22.80 -9.13
C ASN A 135 -8.81 -23.95 -10.14
N LYS A 136 -9.64 -23.74 -11.18
CA LYS A 136 -9.79 -24.71 -12.29
C LYS A 136 -8.68 -24.61 -13.36
N ALA A 137 -7.94 -23.50 -13.43
CA ALA A 137 -6.85 -23.26 -14.38
C ALA A 137 -5.44 -23.23 -13.71
N SER A 138 -5.39 -23.09 -12.38
CA SER A 138 -4.17 -22.80 -11.60
C SER A 138 -3.17 -23.94 -11.44
N ALA A 139 -3.56 -25.20 -11.59
CA ALA A 139 -2.61 -26.32 -11.48
C ALA A 139 -1.51 -26.25 -12.56
N VAL A 140 -1.78 -25.60 -13.69
CA VAL A 140 -0.83 -25.40 -14.79
C VAL A 140 0.02 -24.13 -14.60
N HIS A 141 -0.55 -23.06 -14.03
CA HIS A 141 0.17 -21.80 -13.82
C HIS A 141 1.14 -21.84 -12.62
N LEU A 142 0.77 -22.56 -11.56
CA LEU A 142 1.65 -22.83 -10.41
C LEU A 142 2.87 -23.69 -10.81
N ARG A 143 2.72 -24.63 -11.76
CA ARG A 143 3.85 -25.40 -12.31
C ARG A 143 4.80 -24.58 -13.20
N GLN A 144 4.31 -23.53 -13.85
CA GLN A 144 5.18 -22.59 -14.60
C GLN A 144 5.97 -21.64 -13.68
N LEU A 145 5.54 -21.47 -12.42
CA LEU A 145 6.20 -20.65 -11.40
C LEU A 145 7.40 -21.34 -10.73
N ASP A 146 7.51 -22.68 -10.84
CA ASP A 146 8.63 -23.49 -10.34
C ASP A 146 9.90 -23.40 -11.22
N GLY A 147 9.77 -22.84 -12.43
CA GLY A 147 10.87 -22.68 -13.37
C GLY A 147 11.80 -21.51 -13.00
N LYS A 148 13.12 -21.74 -13.07
CA LYS A 148 14.22 -20.74 -12.98
C LYS A 148 13.99 -19.41 -13.74
N VAL A 149 13.01 -19.37 -14.66
CA VAL A 149 12.66 -18.29 -15.60
C VAL A 149 12.15 -17.00 -14.90
N ASN A 150 11.55 -17.06 -13.70
CA ASN A 150 10.97 -15.86 -13.05
C ASN A 150 11.83 -15.24 -11.92
N ARG A 151 12.97 -15.82 -11.56
CA ARG A 151 13.82 -15.31 -10.46
C ARG A 151 14.31 -13.86 -10.66
N PRO A 152 14.73 -13.42 -11.86
CA PRO A 152 15.17 -12.03 -12.07
C PRO A 152 14.04 -11.01 -11.89
N LYS A 153 12.82 -11.32 -12.38
CA LYS A 153 11.64 -10.47 -12.18
C LYS A 153 11.29 -10.36 -10.70
N LEU A 154 11.24 -11.50 -10.02
CA LEU A 154 10.91 -11.57 -8.59
C LEU A 154 11.90 -10.75 -7.76
N PHE A 155 13.20 -10.87 -8.05
CA PHE A 155 14.24 -10.07 -7.41
C PHE A 155 14.02 -8.57 -7.66
N ARG A 156 13.83 -8.16 -8.92
CA ARG A 156 13.61 -6.75 -9.28
C ARG A 156 12.39 -6.17 -8.58
N ASP A 157 11.27 -6.88 -8.59
CA ASP A 157 10.01 -6.44 -8.01
C ASP A 157 10.14 -6.28 -6.48
N ASN A 158 10.84 -7.21 -5.80
CA ASN A 158 11.11 -7.09 -4.37
C ASN A 158 12.06 -5.93 -4.04
N VAL A 159 13.17 -5.77 -4.77
CA VAL A 159 14.09 -4.64 -4.56
C VAL A 159 13.38 -3.32 -4.80
N PHE A 160 12.54 -3.24 -5.84
CA PHE A 160 11.76 -2.04 -6.12
C PHE A 160 10.73 -1.75 -5.02
N PHE A 161 9.99 -2.77 -4.55
CA PHE A 161 9.00 -2.61 -3.48
C PHE A 161 9.65 -2.21 -2.15
N PHE A 162 10.58 -3.03 -1.62
CA PHE A 162 11.25 -2.75 -0.35
C PHE A 162 12.10 -1.49 -0.42
N GLY A 163 12.82 -1.26 -1.51
CA GLY A 163 13.62 -0.06 -1.70
C GLY A 163 12.79 1.22 -1.69
N THR A 164 11.66 1.22 -2.42
CA THR A 164 10.75 2.38 -2.43
C THR A 164 10.07 2.57 -1.09
N ALA A 165 9.62 1.48 -0.44
CA ALA A 165 9.03 1.56 0.90
C ALA A 165 10.05 2.14 1.91
N THR A 166 11.27 1.62 1.97
CA THR A 166 12.32 2.14 2.88
C THR A 166 12.65 3.61 2.61
N ALA A 167 12.56 4.07 1.36
CA ALA A 167 12.75 5.47 1.02
C ALA A 167 11.60 6.37 1.51
N ILE A 168 10.36 5.88 1.53
CA ILE A 168 9.15 6.69 1.82
C ILE A 168 8.70 6.59 3.28
N LEU A 169 8.71 5.40 3.88
CA LEU A 169 8.15 5.14 5.22
C LEU A 169 8.63 6.11 6.32
N PRO A 170 9.95 6.40 6.44
CA PRO A 170 10.43 7.30 7.49
C PRO A 170 10.29 8.79 7.14
N MET A 171 9.82 9.13 5.93
CA MET A 171 9.83 10.51 5.43
C MET A 171 9.08 11.50 6.33
N PRO A 172 7.86 11.23 6.83
CA PRO A 172 7.19 12.20 7.69
C PRO A 172 7.97 12.51 8.97
N PHE A 173 8.57 11.49 9.59
CA PHE A 173 9.45 11.65 10.74
C PHE A 173 10.73 12.43 10.39
N LEU A 174 11.43 12.05 9.32
CA LEU A 174 12.66 12.72 8.91
C LEU A 174 12.43 14.18 8.50
N PHE A 175 11.33 14.47 7.79
CA PHE A 175 10.96 15.83 7.42
C PHE A 175 10.68 16.71 8.64
N HIS A 176 10.10 16.12 9.69
CA HIS A 176 9.88 16.83 10.95
C HIS A 176 11.21 17.18 11.65
N LEU A 177 12.22 16.30 11.58
CA LEU A 177 13.54 16.55 12.17
C LEU A 177 14.37 17.54 11.35
N ASP A 178 14.57 17.24 10.07
CA ASP A 178 15.34 18.06 9.13
C ASP A 178 14.97 17.71 7.68
N PRO A 179 14.36 18.63 6.91
CA PRO A 179 14.02 18.41 5.51
C PRO A 179 15.22 18.00 4.63
N LYS A 180 16.43 18.48 4.93
CA LYS A 180 17.62 18.10 4.14
C LYS A 180 17.97 16.63 4.34
N THR A 181 17.92 16.16 5.59
CA THR A 181 18.10 14.75 5.95
C THR A 181 17.05 13.85 5.30
N ALA A 182 15.78 14.28 5.29
CA ALA A 182 14.71 13.53 4.62
C ALA A 182 14.97 13.37 3.11
N VAL A 183 15.31 14.46 2.42
CA VAL A 183 15.63 14.43 0.99
C VAL A 183 16.87 13.58 0.72
N ALA A 184 17.93 13.73 1.51
CA ALA A 184 19.14 12.93 1.39
C ALA A 184 18.84 11.43 1.57
N TRP A 185 18.05 11.06 2.57
CA TRP A 185 17.61 9.68 2.81
C TRP A 185 16.87 9.12 1.59
N PHE A 186 15.84 9.82 1.13
CA PHE A 186 15.03 9.40 -0.02
C PHE A 186 15.90 9.16 -1.25
N VAL A 187 16.76 10.13 -1.59
CA VAL A 187 17.65 10.06 -2.75
C VAL A 187 18.61 8.87 -2.63
N LEU A 188 19.31 8.74 -1.49
CA LEU A 188 20.29 7.67 -1.28
C LEU A 188 19.65 6.28 -1.39
N VAL A 189 18.53 6.04 -0.69
CA VAL A 189 17.86 4.74 -0.69
C VAL A 189 17.27 4.42 -2.06
N PHE A 190 16.66 5.41 -2.72
CA PHE A 190 16.07 5.23 -4.05
C PHE A 190 17.15 4.89 -5.09
N PHE A 191 18.25 5.64 -5.14
CA PHE A 191 19.34 5.39 -6.08
C PHE A 191 20.09 4.09 -5.77
N ALA A 192 20.29 3.74 -4.50
CA ALA A 192 20.88 2.45 -4.13
C ALA A 192 20.02 1.28 -4.63
N SER A 193 18.69 1.39 -4.48
CA SER A 193 17.73 0.37 -4.96
C SER A 193 17.74 0.27 -6.48
N ALA A 194 17.75 1.41 -7.19
CA ALA A 194 17.85 1.46 -8.64
C ALA A 194 19.17 0.86 -9.15
N TYR A 195 20.29 1.16 -8.49
CA TYR A 195 21.60 0.62 -8.80
C TYR A 195 21.65 -0.90 -8.63
N LEU A 196 21.07 -1.45 -7.55
CA LEU A 196 20.99 -2.89 -7.32
C LEU A 196 20.22 -3.61 -8.44
N ILE A 197 19.11 -3.03 -8.91
CA ILE A 197 18.33 -3.55 -10.04
C ILE A 197 19.16 -3.54 -11.33
N TYR A 198 19.85 -2.42 -11.62
CA TYR A 198 20.70 -2.27 -12.79
C TYR A 198 21.85 -3.27 -12.80
N LYS A 199 22.60 -3.37 -11.68
CA LYS A 199 23.73 -4.29 -11.54
C LYS A 199 23.31 -5.74 -11.77
N LYS A 200 22.16 -6.15 -11.24
CA LYS A 200 21.67 -7.53 -11.38
C LYS A 200 21.18 -7.86 -12.79
N SER A 201 20.76 -6.85 -13.55
CA SER A 201 20.28 -7.04 -14.93
C SER A 201 21.43 -7.17 -15.94
N ASN A 202 22.65 -6.75 -15.57
CA ASN A 202 23.86 -6.83 -16.40
C ASN A 202 24.88 -7.88 -15.92
N SER A 203 24.51 -8.74 -14.96
CA SER A 203 25.33 -9.84 -14.41
C SER A 203 24.74 -11.20 -14.77
#